data_AF-A0A167SG59-F1
#
_entry.id   AF-A0A167SG59-F1
#
_cell.length_a   1.000
_cell.length_b   1.000
_cell.length_c   1.000
_cell.angle_alpha   90.00
_cell.angle_beta   90.00
_cell.angle_gamma   90.00
#
_symmetry.space_group_name_H-M   'P 1'
#
loop_
_entity.id
_entity.type
_entity.pdbx_description
1 polymer ?
#
loop_
_entity_poly.entity_id
_entity_poly.type
_entity_poly.pdbx_seq_one_letter_code
_entity_poly.pdbx_strand_id
1 'polypeptide(L)'
;MDVAMFAAGPESYDHLSRLQIANFFASNTSATREQCDTLAAALLGGPVSATPIQGGSSYTYDDLLENNFHVDEETGRITDVVDWADAQVAPYGVSLGGLEIVLGI
;
A
#
# COMPACT_ATOMS: atom_id res chain seq x y z
N MET A 1 -16.79 14.00 11.85
CA MET A 1 -17.18 12.60 11.62
C MET A 1 -15.92 11.80 11.85
N ASP A 2 -15.90 10.89 12.83
CA ASP A 2 -14.69 10.13 13.16
C ASP A 2 -14.58 8.94 12.22
N VAL A 3 -13.71 9.03 11.22
CA VAL A 3 -13.51 7.98 10.21
C VAL A 3 -12.78 6.76 10.79
N ALA A 4 -12.10 6.89 11.93
CA ALA A 4 -11.40 5.79 12.57
C ALA A 4 -12.36 4.68 13.03
N MET A 5 -13.63 5.00 13.24
CA MET A 5 -14.65 3.99 13.60
C MET A 5 -15.03 3.05 12.44
N PHE A 6 -14.68 3.40 11.21
CA PHE A 6 -14.88 2.57 10.02
C PHE A 6 -13.59 1.88 9.55
N ALA A 7 -12.44 2.24 10.14
CA ALA A 7 -11.19 1.57 9.86
C ALA A 7 -11.27 0.12 10.36
N ALA A 8 -11.02 -0.83 9.47
CA ALA A 8 -11.01 -2.24 9.84
C ALA A 8 -9.87 -2.49 10.85
N GLY A 9 -10.11 -3.36 11.83
CA GLY A 9 -9.09 -3.70 12.82
C GLY A 9 -7.96 -4.55 12.21
N PRO A 10 -6.76 -4.57 12.83
CA PRO A 10 -5.64 -5.43 12.46
C PRO A 10 -6.02 -6.90 12.19
N GLU A 11 -6.91 -7.46 13.00
CA GLU A 11 -7.38 -8.84 12.85
C GLU A 11 -8.32 -9.05 11.65
N SER A 12 -9.12 -8.03 11.31
CA SER A 12 -9.99 -8.08 10.14
C SER A 12 -9.18 -8.13 8.85
N TYR A 13 -8.05 -7.43 8.82
CA TYR A 13 -7.10 -7.49 7.72
C TYR A 13 -6.49 -8.89 7.57
N ASP A 14 -6.02 -9.51 8.65
CA ASP A 14 -5.44 -10.86 8.60
C ASP A 14 -6.45 -11.91 8.08
N HIS A 15 -7.71 -11.85 8.52
CA HIS A 15 -8.74 -12.77 8.00
C HIS A 15 -9.00 -12.55 6.51
N LEU A 16 -9.15 -11.30 6.08
CA LEU A 16 -9.38 -10.96 4.68
C LEU A 16 -8.18 -11.33 3.79
N SER A 17 -6.95 -11.03 4.23
CA SER A 17 -5.72 -11.39 3.53
C SER A 17 -5.62 -12.90 3.34
N ARG A 18 -5.90 -13.71 4.37
CA ARG A 18 -5.91 -15.17 4.25
C ARG A 18 -6.89 -15.66 3.20
N LEU A 19 -8.11 -15.11 3.18
CA LEU A 19 -9.14 -15.46 2.22
C LEU A 19 -8.73 -15.08 0.78
N GLN A 20 -8.25 -13.85 0.58
CA GLN A 20 -7.82 -13.36 -0.73
C GLN A 20 -6.64 -14.16 -1.29
N ILE A 21 -5.65 -14.45 -0.45
CA ILE A 21 -4.49 -15.27 -0.82
C ILE A 21 -4.95 -16.68 -1.22
N ALA A 22 -5.84 -17.31 -0.44
CA ALA A 22 -6.37 -18.62 -0.77
C ALA A 22 -7.10 -18.63 -2.12
N ASN A 23 -7.94 -17.62 -2.39
CA ASN A 23 -8.67 -17.48 -3.66
C ASN A 23 -7.73 -17.26 -4.86
N PHE A 24 -6.66 -16.48 -4.68
CA PHE A 24 -5.67 -16.27 -5.73
C PHE A 24 -5.05 -17.60 -6.17
N PHE A 25 -4.52 -18.38 -5.22
CA PHE A 25 -3.89 -19.67 -5.50
C PHE A 25 -4.87 -20.74 -5.97
N ALA A 26 -6.15 -20.63 -5.61
CA ALA A 26 -7.17 -21.56 -6.08
C ALA A 26 -7.60 -21.34 -7.54
N SER A 27 -7.48 -20.12 -8.08
CA SER A 27 -8.13 -19.76 -9.34
C SER A 27 -7.26 -19.01 -10.37
N ASN A 28 -6.10 -18.48 -9.99
CA ASN A 28 -5.35 -17.56 -10.84
C ASN A 28 -3.95 -18.06 -11.25
N THR A 29 -3.47 -19.17 -10.69
CA THR A 29 -2.11 -19.67 -10.96
C THR A 29 -2.02 -21.18 -10.76
N SER A 30 -1.02 -21.80 -11.39
CA SER A 30 -0.63 -23.20 -11.13
C SER A 30 0.40 -23.35 -10.01
N ALA A 31 1.05 -22.26 -9.61
CA ALA A 31 1.94 -22.26 -8.46
C ALA A 31 1.15 -22.39 -7.16
N THR A 32 1.69 -23.06 -6.16
CA THR A 32 1.11 -23.10 -4.82
C THR A 32 1.67 -21.99 -3.95
N ARG A 33 0.91 -21.60 -2.91
CA ARG A 33 1.39 -20.66 -1.89
C ARG A 33 2.74 -21.07 -1.32
N GLU A 34 2.88 -22.36 -1.02
CA GLU A 34 4.10 -22.89 -0.40
C GLU A 34 5.32 -22.84 -1.33
N GLN A 35 5.13 -23.03 -2.64
CA GLN A 35 6.19 -22.82 -3.63
C GLN A 35 6.65 -21.36 -3.66
N CYS A 36 5.71 -20.41 -3.61
CA CYS A 36 6.02 -18.98 -3.54
C CYS A 36 6.72 -18.61 -2.24
N ASP A 37 6.20 -19.05 -1.10
CA ASP A 37 6.76 -18.74 0.23
C ASP A 37 8.19 -19.33 0.37
N THR A 38 8.42 -20.54 -0.13
CA THR A 38 9.74 -21.19 -0.16
C THR A 38 10.74 -20.41 -1.00
N LEU A 39 10.34 -19.99 -2.21
CA LEU A 39 11.21 -19.22 -3.10
C LEU A 39 11.53 -17.85 -2.49
N ALA A 40 10.54 -17.15 -1.95
CA ALA A 40 10.73 -15.85 -1.33
C ALA A 40 11.66 -15.93 -0.12
N ALA A 41 11.50 -16.95 0.74
CA ALA A 41 12.38 -17.16 1.88
C ALA A 41 13.84 -17.42 1.47
N ALA A 42 14.05 -18.20 0.40
CA ALA A 42 15.38 -18.45 -0.14
C ALA A 42 16.06 -17.17 -0.68
N LEU A 43 15.29 -16.29 -1.32
CA LEU A 43 15.79 -15.01 -1.85
C LEU A 43 16.11 -14.00 -0.74
N LEU A 44 15.31 -13.98 0.34
CA LEU A 44 15.44 -13.03 1.43
C LEU A 44 16.33 -13.52 2.58
N GLY A 45 16.74 -14.80 2.56
CA GLY A 45 17.56 -15.40 3.61
C GLY A 45 16.84 -15.58 4.95
N GLY A 46 15.51 -15.65 4.95
CA GLY A 46 14.70 -15.71 6.16
C GLY A 46 13.23 -16.03 5.91
N PRO A 47 12.44 -16.33 6.96
CA PRO A 47 11.02 -16.62 6.81
C PRO A 47 10.25 -15.42 6.26
N VAL A 48 9.19 -15.69 5.51
CA VAL A 48 8.29 -14.66 4.96
C VAL A 48 6.90 -14.78 5.59
N SER A 49 6.21 -13.66 5.70
CA SER A 49 4.81 -13.61 6.09
C SER A 49 4.02 -12.76 5.12
N ALA A 50 2.74 -13.07 4.94
CA ALA A 50 1.84 -12.19 4.20
C ALA A 50 1.78 -10.81 4.89
N THR A 51 1.79 -9.74 4.11
CA THR A 51 1.49 -8.41 4.64
C THR A 51 0.00 -8.34 4.99
N PRO A 52 -0.39 -7.71 6.12
CA PRO A 52 -1.80 -7.49 6.46
C PRO A 52 -2.56 -6.70 5.39
N ILE A 53 -1.85 -5.94 4.56
CA ILE A 53 -2.45 -5.07 3.55
C ILE A 53 -2.00 -5.54 2.17
N GLN A 54 -2.81 -6.37 1.51
CA GLN A 54 -2.58 -6.79 0.13
C GLN A 54 -3.61 -6.20 -0.83
N GLY A 55 -3.11 -5.44 -1.82
CA GLY A 55 -3.73 -5.13 -3.11
C GLY A 55 -4.92 -4.15 -3.11
N GLY A 56 -5.78 -4.19 -2.10
CA GLY A 56 -6.95 -3.29 -2.01
C GLY A 56 -6.66 -1.97 -1.31
N SER A 57 -5.72 -1.97 -0.37
CA SER A 57 -5.33 -0.79 0.41
C SER A 57 -3.82 -0.61 0.40
N SER A 58 -3.36 0.61 0.63
CA SER A 58 -1.95 0.96 0.79
C SER A 58 -1.81 2.02 1.89
N TYR A 59 -0.62 2.14 2.47
CA TYR A 59 -0.29 3.35 3.22
C TYR A 59 -0.24 4.50 2.22
N THR A 60 -1.14 5.47 2.38
CA THR A 60 -1.36 6.57 1.43
C THR A 60 -1.57 7.86 2.19
N TYR A 61 -1.24 8.96 1.54
CA TYR A 61 -1.68 10.30 1.94
C TYR A 61 -3.16 10.44 1.64
N ASP A 62 -3.91 11.02 2.57
CA ASP A 62 -5.30 11.44 2.33
C ASP A 62 -5.35 12.80 1.60
N ASP A 63 -4.31 13.63 1.77
CA ASP A 63 -4.19 14.98 1.21
C ASP A 63 -2.84 15.16 0.50
N LEU A 64 -2.63 14.47 -0.63
CA LEU A 64 -1.40 14.62 -1.42
C LEU A 64 -1.51 15.83 -2.35
N LEU A 65 -0.84 16.93 -2.01
CA LEU A 65 -0.87 18.21 -2.72
C LEU A 65 0.55 18.70 -3.03
N GLU A 66 0.67 19.78 -3.82
CA GLU A 66 1.96 20.33 -4.27
C GLU A 66 2.85 20.77 -3.10
N ASN A 67 2.25 21.22 -1.99
CA ASN A 67 2.96 21.71 -0.80
C ASN A 67 3.60 20.58 0.03
N ASN A 68 3.28 19.30 -0.24
CA ASN A 68 3.93 18.17 0.41
C ASN A 68 5.29 17.83 -0.19
N PHE A 69 5.67 18.43 -1.33
CA PHE A 69 6.92 18.12 -2.02
C PHE A 69 7.97 19.19 -1.78
N HIS A 70 9.14 18.77 -1.32
CA HIS A 70 10.34 19.60 -1.43
C HIS A 70 10.94 19.44 -2.83
N VAL A 71 11.30 20.57 -3.43
CA VAL A 71 11.86 20.62 -4.78
C VAL A 71 13.20 21.33 -4.73
N ASP A 72 14.19 20.76 -5.41
CA ASP A 72 15.47 21.41 -5.66
C ASP A 72 15.27 22.60 -6.60
N GLU A 73 15.62 23.81 -6.14
CA GLU A 73 15.34 25.05 -6.86
C GLU A 73 16.09 25.17 -8.21
N GLU A 74 17.27 24.54 -8.33
CA GLU A 74 18.11 24.64 -9.52
C GLU A 74 17.64 23.67 -10.62
N THR A 75 17.23 22.46 -10.23
CA THR A 75 16.93 21.37 -11.16
C THR A 75 15.45 21.04 -11.30
N GLY A 76 14.61 21.55 -10.39
CA GLY A 76 13.18 21.23 -10.35
C GLY A 76 12.87 19.80 -9.92
N ARG A 77 13.84 19.05 -9.39
CA ARG A 77 13.64 17.66 -8.95
C ARG A 77 13.00 17.60 -7.57
N ILE A 78 12.04 16.70 -7.40
CA ILE A 78 11.50 16.35 -6.08
C ILE A 78 12.63 15.68 -5.28
N THR A 79 12.92 16.23 -4.10
CA THR A 79 13.96 15.73 -3.20
C THR A 79 13.40 15.02 -1.98
N ASP A 80 12.23 15.43 -1.52
CA ASP A 80 11.60 14.87 -0.32
C ASP A 80 10.06 15.01 -0.36
N VAL A 81 9.38 14.18 0.43
CA VAL A 81 7.92 14.24 0.65
C VAL A 81 7.67 14.35 2.15
N VAL A 82 6.99 15.42 2.56
CA VAL A 82 6.78 15.79 3.96
C VAL A 82 5.30 15.75 4.36
N ASP A 83 5.03 16.06 5.62
CA ASP A 83 3.68 16.14 6.21
C ASP A 83 2.91 14.80 6.22
N TRP A 84 3.54 13.80 6.82
CA TRP A 84 2.99 12.46 6.98
C TRP A 84 1.91 12.36 8.08
N ALA A 85 1.49 13.47 8.69
CA ALA A 85 0.65 13.47 9.89
C ALA A 85 -0.72 12.80 9.66
N ASP A 86 -1.28 12.94 8.47
CA ASP A 86 -2.58 12.38 8.06
C ASP A 86 -2.46 11.16 7.14
N ALA A 87 -1.26 10.58 7.02
CA ALA A 87 -1.07 9.37 6.24
C ALA A 87 -1.79 8.17 6.91
N GLN A 88 -2.56 7.43 6.12
CA GLN A 88 -3.42 6.36 6.60
C GLN A 88 -3.43 5.14 5.68
N VAL A 89 -3.95 4.03 6.18
CA VAL A 89 -4.26 2.87 5.34
C VAL A 89 -5.61 3.11 4.67
N ALA A 90 -5.61 3.40 3.37
CA ALA A 90 -6.82 3.61 2.58
C ALA A 90 -6.76 2.82 1.26
N PRO A 91 -7.84 2.76 0.46
CA PRO A 91 -7.81 2.09 -0.83
C PRO A 91 -6.62 2.54 -1.69
N TYR A 92 -6.00 1.58 -2.38
CA TYR A 92 -4.89 1.91 -3.28
C TYR A 92 -5.36 2.91 -4.33
N GLY A 93 -4.59 4.00 -4.50
CA GLY A 93 -4.88 5.02 -5.50
C GLY A 93 -5.73 6.20 -5.03
N VAL A 94 -6.12 6.30 -3.75
CA VAL A 94 -6.81 7.50 -3.22
C VAL A 94 -5.99 8.78 -3.45
N SER A 95 -4.68 8.72 -3.26
CA SER A 95 -3.76 9.84 -3.52
C SER A 95 -3.49 10.12 -5.00
N LEU A 96 -3.97 9.28 -5.94
CA LEU A 96 -3.81 9.56 -7.38
C LEU A 96 -4.57 10.82 -7.82
N GLY A 97 -5.72 11.12 -7.23
CA GLY A 97 -6.44 12.36 -7.53
C GLY A 97 -5.65 13.62 -7.14
N GLY A 98 -4.93 13.57 -6.02
CA GLY A 98 -4.00 14.63 -5.63
C GLY A 98 -2.83 14.76 -6.59
N LEU A 99 -2.28 13.62 -7.05
CA LEU A 99 -1.21 13.61 -8.05
C LEU A 99 -1.67 14.17 -9.41
N GLU A 100 -2.89 13.89 -9.84
CA GLU A 100 -3.48 14.46 -11.06
C GLU A 100 -3.56 15.99 -10.98
N ILE A 101 -3.97 16.54 -9.83
CA ILE A 101 -3.99 17.98 -9.56
C ILE A 101 -2.57 18.57 -9.64
N VAL A 102 -1.60 17.95 -8.96
CA VAL A 102 -0.19 18.36 -8.95
C VAL A 102 0.41 18.39 -10.37
N LEU A 103 -0.01 17.45 -11.22
CA LEU A 103 0.45 17.34 -12.60
C LEU A 103 -0.38 18.17 -13.60
N GLY A 104 -1.52 18.73 -13.17
CA GLY A 104 -2.41 19.53 -13.99
C GLY A 104 -3.09 18.76 -15.13
N ILE A 105 -3.41 17.48 -14.91
CA ILE A 105 -4.04 16.57 -15.91
C ILE A 105 -5.47 16.17 -15.54
#